data_AF-A0A7V9C246-F1
#
_entry.id   AF-A0A7V9C246-F1
#
_cell.length_a   1.000
_cell.length_b   1.000
_cell.length_c   1.000
_cell.angle_alpha   90.00
_cell.angle_beta   90.00
_cell.angle_gamma   90.00
#
_symmetry.space_group_name_H-M   'P 1'
#
loop_
_entity.id
_entity.type
_entity.pdbx_description
1 polymer ?
#
loop_
_entity_poly.entity_id
_entity_poly.type
_entity_poly.pdbx_seq_one_letter_code
_entity_poly.pdbx_strand_id
1 'polypeptide(L)' 'MKASGGRLTAEATGEIESDDGVLVVKRIHVVYSLRLDSDADHEKAHRAFAHHMPHCPVYRSIGSAIEITTALEVVAR' A
#
# COMPACT_ATOMS: atom_id res chain seq x y z
N MET A 1 7.42 6.20 1.43
CA MET A 1 7.29 7.19 0.32
C MET A 1 6.29 8.29 0.71
N LYS A 2 6.40 9.51 0.15
CA LYS A 2 5.48 10.63 0.45
C LYS A 2 4.77 11.10 -0.84
N ALA A 3 3.45 11.24 -0.79
CA ALA A 3 2.63 11.77 -1.88
C ALA A 3 1.70 12.86 -1.36
N SER A 4 1.05 13.61 -2.27
CA SER A 4 0.03 14.61 -1.93
C SER A 4 0.51 15.66 -0.91
N GLY A 5 1.72 16.18 -1.09
CA GLY A 5 2.33 17.13 -0.14
C GLY A 5 2.64 16.51 1.22
N GLY A 6 2.86 15.20 1.27
CA GLY A 6 3.13 14.44 2.49
C GLY A 6 1.89 13.97 3.25
N ARG A 7 0.68 14.32 2.82
CA ARG A 7 -0.58 13.86 3.44
C ARG A 7 -0.79 12.36 3.36
N LEU A 8 -0.24 11.73 2.31
CA LEU A 8 -0.21 10.29 2.18
C LEU A 8 1.23 9.83 2.33
N THR A 9 1.46 8.95 3.30
CA THR A 9 2.70 8.20 3.45
C THR A 9 2.43 6.72 3.31
N ALA A 10 3.43 5.98 2.87
CA ALA A 10 3.37 4.53 2.86
C ALA A 10 4.69 3.93 3.33
N GLU A 11 4.57 2.89 4.15
CA GLU A 11 5.63 2.00 4.57
C GLU A 11 5.37 0.61 3.99
N ALA A 12 6.42 -0.03 3.49
CA ALA A 12 6.33 -1.34 2.87
C ALA A 12 7.30 -2.30 3.55
N THR A 13 6.80 -3.43 4.00
CA THR A 13 7.58 -4.53 4.56
C THR A 13 7.56 -5.68 3.55
N GLY A 14 8.75 -6.16 3.18
CA GLY A 14 8.90 -7.30 2.28
C GLY A 14 9.43 -8.51 3.03
N GLU A 15 8.92 -9.69 2.69
CA GLU A 15 9.45 -10.96 3.17
C GLU A 15 10.20 -11.68 2.05
N ILE A 16 11.39 -12.15 2.40
CA ILE A 16 12.30 -12.86 1.51
C ILE A 16 12.36 -14.32 1.94
N GLU A 17 12.28 -15.23 0.97
CA GLU A 17 12.48 -16.66 1.18
C GLU A 17 13.56 -17.20 0.25
N SER A 18 14.16 -18.33 0.63
CA SER A 18 15.03 -19.09 -0.27
C SER A 18 14.18 -20.04 -1.12
N ASP A 19 14.27 -19.88 -2.43
CA ASP A 19 13.63 -20.72 -3.44
C ASP A 19 14.72 -21.30 -4.34
N ASP A 20 14.92 -22.62 -4.29
CA ASP A 20 16.03 -23.33 -4.96
C ASP A 20 17.43 -22.70 -4.75
N GLY A 21 17.68 -22.23 -3.54
CA GLY A 21 18.95 -21.60 -3.15
C GLY A 21 19.10 -20.13 -3.57
N VAL A 22 18.03 -19.52 -4.11
CA VAL A 22 17.98 -18.11 -4.48
C VAL A 22 17.05 -17.35 -3.54
N LEU A 23 17.48 -16.20 -3.04
CA LEU A 23 16.62 -15.32 -2.24
C LEU A 23 15.63 -14.57 -3.14
N VAL A 24 14.34 -14.79 -2.91
CA VAL A 24 13.26 -14.17 -3.67
C VAL A 24 12.29 -13.45 -2.74
N VAL A 25 11.74 -12.33 -3.21
CA VAL A 25 10.60 -11.68 -2.52
C VAL A 25 9.39 -12.60 -2.70
N LYS A 26 8.71 -12.96 -1.61
CA LYS A 26 7.46 -13.74 -1.68
C LYS A 26 6.24 -12.91 -1.31
N ARG A 27 6.40 -11.94 -0.41
CA ARG A 27 5.31 -11.12 0.11
C ARG A 27 5.75 -9.68 0.29
N ILE A 28 4.80 -8.76 0.07
CA ILE A 28 4.91 -7.37 0.49
C ILE A 28 3.62 -6.98 1.21
N HIS A 29 3.76 -6.34 2.36
CA HIS A 29 2.68 -5.64 3.05
C HIS A 29 2.92 -4.14 3.01
N VAL A 30 1.93 -3.35 2.59
CA VAL A 30 2.01 -1.88 2.55
C VAL A 30 1.00 -1.25 3.49
N VAL A 31 1.47 -0.47 4.45
CA VAL A 31 0.62 0.36 5.31
C VAL A 31 0.63 1.78 4.78
N TYR A 32 -0.55 2.28 4.40
CA TYR A 32 -0.76 3.65 4.00
C TYR A 32 -1.27 4.46 5.19
N SER A 33 -0.58 5.54 5.54
CA SER A 33 -1.07 6.52 6.52
C SER A 33 -1.58 7.74 5.77
N LEU A 34 -2.88 8.00 5.85
CA LEU A 34 -3.56 9.11 5.19
C LEU A 34 -4.05 10.14 6.21
N ARG A 35 -3.53 11.36 6.11
CA ARG A 35 -4.04 12.52 6.84
C ARG A 35 -5.23 13.12 6.09
N LEU A 36 -6.39 13.15 6.75
CA LEU A 36 -7.59 13.80 6.29
C LEU A 36 -7.92 15.00 7.19
N ASP A 37 -8.49 16.05 6.61
CA ASP A 37 -9.05 17.16 7.36
C ASP A 37 -10.40 16.71 7.99
N SER A 38 -10.87 17.37 9.05
CA SER A 38 -12.01 16.87 9.86
C SER A 38 -13.35 16.84 9.13
N ASP A 39 -13.49 17.60 8.06
CA ASP A 39 -14.67 17.67 7.19
C ASP A 39 -14.55 16.77 5.94
N ALA A 40 -13.48 15.99 5.83
CA ALA A 40 -13.25 15.11 4.68
C ALA A 40 -14.24 13.94 4.63
N ASP A 41 -14.54 13.49 3.42
CA ASP A 41 -15.36 12.29 3.18
C ASP A 41 -14.50 11.02 3.37
N HIS A 42 -14.57 10.45 4.57
CA HIS A 42 -13.87 9.20 4.94
C HIS A 42 -14.29 8.03 4.07
N GLU A 43 -15.58 7.91 3.73
CA GLU A 43 -16.10 6.83 2.90
C GLU A 43 -15.50 6.89 1.50
N LYS A 44 -15.34 8.09 0.94
CA LYS A 44 -14.65 8.26 -0.35
C LYS A 44 -13.18 7.84 -0.29
N ALA A 45 -12.48 8.11 0.81
CA ALA A 45 -11.10 7.67 0.99
C ALA A 45 -11.02 6.14 1.08
N HIS A 46 -11.88 5.49 1.86
CA HIS A 46 -11.93 4.02 1.95
C HIS A 46 -12.32 3.37 0.63
N ARG A 47 -13.28 3.93 -0.11
CA ARG A 47 -13.62 3.46 -1.45
C ARG A 47 -12.44 3.58 -2.41
N ALA A 48 -11.74 4.72 -2.42
CA ALA A 48 -10.57 4.88 -3.28
C ALA A 48 -9.49 3.84 -2.93
N PHE A 49 -9.24 3.62 -1.64
CA PHE A 49 -8.32 2.59 -1.17
C PHE A 49 -8.75 1.18 -1.58
N ALA A 50 -10.02 0.80 -1.43
CA ALA A 50 -10.49 -0.54 -1.81
C ALA A 50 -10.28 -0.87 -3.30
N HIS A 51 -10.23 0.15 -4.18
CA HIS A 51 -10.13 -0.04 -5.62
C HIS A 51 -8.76 0.36 -6.21
N HIS A 52 -7.79 0.78 -5.40
CA HIS A 52 -6.54 1.34 -5.93
C HIS A 52 -5.59 0.31 -6.53
N MET A 53 -5.62 -0.95 -6.06
CA MET A 53 -4.61 -1.96 -6.41
C MET A 53 -4.47 -2.20 -7.93
N PRO A 54 -5.54 -2.35 -8.73
CA PRO A 54 -5.43 -2.47 -10.18
C PRO A 54 -4.75 -1.27 -10.87
N HIS A 55 -4.72 -0.11 -10.22
CA HIS A 55 -4.09 1.12 -10.73
C HIS A 55 -2.69 1.37 -10.14
N CYS A 56 -2.27 0.58 -9.15
CA CYS A 56 -0.96 0.72 -8.52
C CYS A 56 0.14 0.20 -9.46
N PRO A 57 1.13 1.02 -9.87
CA PRO A 57 2.20 0.58 -10.77
C PRO A 57 3.00 -0.60 -10.22
N VAL A 58 3.22 -0.64 -8.90
CA VAL A 58 3.92 -1.75 -8.23
C VAL A 58 3.09 -3.03 -8.34
N TYR A 59 1.81 -2.99 -7.96
CA TYR A 59 0.93 -4.16 -8.04
C TYR A 59 0.82 -4.68 -9.49
N ARG A 60 0.69 -3.78 -10.47
CA ARG A 60 0.66 -4.16 -11.90
C ARG A 60 1.95 -4.80 -12.39
N SER A 61 3.09 -4.46 -11.80
CA SER A 61 4.40 -4.93 -12.26
C SER A 61 4.77 -6.28 -11.67
N ILE A 62 4.42 -6.54 -10.40
CA ILE A 62 4.89 -7.72 -9.66
C ILE A 62 3.80 -8.47 -8.88
N GLY A 63 2.57 -7.95 -8.82
CA GLY A 63 1.48 -8.54 -8.02
C GLY A 63 0.94 -9.88 -8.55
N SER A 64 1.33 -10.32 -9.75
CA SER A 64 1.08 -11.68 -10.24
C SER A 64 2.15 -12.68 -9.81
N ALA A 65 3.31 -12.22 -9.37
CA ALA A 65 4.46 -13.05 -9.00
C ALA A 65 4.60 -13.23 -7.48
N ILE A 66 4.09 -12.26 -6.70
CA ILE A 66 4.19 -12.25 -5.24
C ILE A 66 2.85 -11.84 -4.63
N GLU A 67 2.63 -12.23 -3.38
CA GLU A 67 1.49 -11.75 -2.63
C GLU A 67 1.72 -10.30 -2.19
N ILE A 68 0.71 -9.46 -2.40
CA ILE A 68 0.73 -8.05 -2.00
C ILE A 68 -0.54 -7.75 -1.22
N THR A 69 -0.37 -7.33 0.02
CA THR A 69 -1.47 -6.89 0.89
C THR A 69 -1.28 -5.42 1.23
N THR A 70 -2.39 -4.74 1.51
CA THR A 70 -2.38 -3.31 1.85
C THR A 70 -3.29 -3.03 3.04
N ALA A 71 -2.93 -2.04 3.85
CA ALA A 71 -3.76 -1.50 4.92
C ALA A 71 -3.84 0.02 4.81
N LEU A 72 -4.96 0.60 5.25
CA LEU A 72 -5.15 2.05 5.33
C LEU A 72 -5.38 2.46 6.77
N GLU A 73 -4.53 3.35 7.26
CA GLU A 73 -4.68 4.05 8.52
C GLU A 73 -5.06 5.51 8.22
N VAL A 74 -6.26 5.89 8.61
CA VAL A 74 -6.67 7.29 8.59
C VAL A 74 -6.27 7.92 9.90
N VAL A 75 -5.36 8.87 9.85
CA VAL A 75 -4.89 9.59 11.04
C VAL A 75 -5.50 10.99 11.06
N ALA A 76 -6.04 11.38 12.21
CA ALA A 76 -6.58 12.72 12.40
C ALA A 76 -5.48 13.77 12.24
N ARG A 77 -5.85 14.90 11.65
CA ARG A 77 -4.97 16.07 11.56
C ARG A 77 -5.05 16.92 12.82
#